data_AF-A0A440UTH1-F1
#
_entry.id   AF-A0A440UTH1-F1
#
_cell.length_a   1.000
_cell.length_b   1.000
_cell.length_c   1.000
_cell.angle_alpha   90.00
_cell.angle_beta   90.00
_cell.angle_gamma   90.00
#
_symmetry.space_group_name_H-M   'P 1'
#
loop_
_entity.id
_entity.type
_entity.pdbx_description
1 polymer ?
#
loop_
_entity_poly.entity_id
_entity_poly.type
_entity_poly.pdbx_seq_one_letter_code
_entity_poly.pdbx_strand_id
1 'polypeptide(L)'
;EPLNVKRPEGTFLDAKYPRPVSGCAAEVSQRIAEAVFAAMVQALPEKVTAAPAGSSGNFALGGNDPTRGRDYVMYQISGGGYGGNAG
;
A
#
# COMPACT_ATOMS: atom_id res chain seq x y z
N GLU A 1 -9.96 -2.79 24.99
CA GLU A 1 -9.82 -1.94 23.79
C GLU A 1 -10.96 -2.25 22.82
N PRO A 2 -11.53 -1.27 22.09
CA PRO A 2 -12.72 -1.48 21.27
C PRO A 2 -12.45 -2.21 19.94
N LEU A 3 -11.20 -2.41 19.55
CA LEU A 3 -10.80 -3.08 18.31
C LEU A 3 -10.00 -4.35 18.62
N ASN A 4 -10.43 -5.48 18.05
CA ASN A 4 -9.71 -6.75 18.12
C ASN A 4 -9.19 -7.12 16.72
N VAL A 5 -7.87 -7.12 16.54
CA VAL A 5 -7.22 -7.47 15.27
C VAL A 5 -6.74 -8.92 15.32
N LYS A 6 -7.44 -9.81 14.61
CA LYS A 6 -7.00 -11.21 14.45
C LYS A 6 -5.80 -11.27 13.51
N ARG A 7 -4.71 -11.92 13.93
CA ARG A 7 -3.53 -12.07 13.07
C ARG A 7 -3.80 -13.04 11.92
N PRO A 8 -3.47 -12.69 10.67
CA PRO A 8 -3.69 -13.55 9.51
C PRO A 8 -2.54 -14.56 9.35
N GLU A 9 -2.31 -15.38 10.37
CA GLU A 9 -1.21 -16.35 10.40
C GLU A 9 -1.31 -17.35 9.23
N GLY A 10 -0.15 -17.76 8.72
CA GLY A 10 -0.08 -18.69 7.58
C GLY A 10 -0.37 -18.06 6.21
N THR A 11 -0.69 -16.78 6.15
CA THR A 11 -0.93 -16.04 4.89
C THR A 11 0.28 -15.19 4.48
N PHE A 12 0.25 -14.65 3.26
CA PHE A 12 1.27 -13.69 2.79
C PHE A 12 1.21 -12.34 3.55
N LEU A 13 0.11 -12.07 4.26
CA LEU A 13 -0.07 -10.87 5.09
C LEU A 13 0.72 -10.94 6.41
N ASP A 14 1.15 -12.13 6.83
CA ASP A 14 2.00 -12.35 8.01
C ASP A 14 3.25 -13.15 7.62
N ALA A 15 4.02 -12.62 6.68
CA ALA A 15 5.27 -13.21 6.23
C ALA A 15 6.29 -13.34 7.40
N LYS A 16 6.90 -14.53 7.52
CA LYS A 16 8.00 -14.80 8.45
C LYS A 16 9.33 -14.91 7.70
N TYR A 17 10.42 -14.55 8.35
CA TYR A 17 11.77 -14.72 7.79
C TYR A 17 11.98 -16.16 7.27
N PRO A 18 12.62 -16.36 6.10
CA PRO A 18 13.25 -15.38 5.20
C PRO A 18 12.34 -14.88 4.06
N ARG A 19 11.01 -14.97 4.21
CA ARG A 19 10.08 -14.58 3.13
C ARG A 19 10.19 -13.08 2.82
N PRO A 20 10.27 -12.69 1.53
CA PRO A 20 10.46 -11.30 1.15
C PRO A 20 9.22 -10.46 1.50
N VAL A 21 9.46 -9.23 1.96
CA VAL A 21 8.42 -8.23 2.30
C VAL A 21 8.62 -6.90 1.56
N SER A 22 9.55 -6.86 0.60
CA SER A 22 9.79 -5.64 -0.20
C SER A 22 8.56 -5.26 -1.01
N GLY A 23 8.27 -3.97 -1.14
CA GLY A 23 7.09 -3.45 -1.84
C GLY A 23 5.77 -3.56 -1.06
N CYS A 24 5.76 -4.11 0.16
CA CYS A 24 4.52 -4.30 0.91
C CYS A 24 3.79 -2.99 1.21
N ALA A 25 4.51 -1.90 1.47
CA ALA A 25 3.93 -0.59 1.76
C ALA A 25 3.16 0.01 0.58
N ALA A 26 3.59 -0.29 -0.65
CA ALA A 26 3.01 0.28 -1.86
C ALA A 26 1.84 -0.54 -2.42
N GLU A 27 1.87 -1.87 -2.24
CA GLU A 27 0.86 -2.77 -2.81
C GLU A 27 -0.02 -3.40 -1.72
N VAL A 28 0.58 -4.19 -0.83
CA VAL A 28 -0.16 -5.03 0.12
C VAL A 28 -0.89 -4.20 1.18
N SER A 29 -0.21 -3.23 1.79
CA SER A 29 -0.79 -2.36 2.80
C SER A 29 -1.93 -1.50 2.24
N GLN A 30 -1.79 -1.04 1.00
CA GLN A 30 -2.81 -0.23 0.33
C GLN A 30 -4.07 -1.05 0.03
N ARG A 31 -3.92 -2.31 -0.40
CA ARG A 31 -5.04 -3.24 -0.59
C ARG A 31 -5.73 -3.61 0.72
N ILE A 32 -4.99 -3.74 1.83
CA ILE A 32 -5.59 -3.93 3.15
C ILE A 32 -6.43 -2.70 3.53
N ALA A 33 -5.89 -1.50 3.37
CA ALA A 33 -6.62 -0.27 3.67
C ALA A 33 -7.89 -0.16 2.82
N GLU A 34 -7.81 -0.41 1.52
CA GLU A 34 -8.95 -0.45 0.61
C GLU A 34 -10.05 -1.40 1.10
N ALA A 35 -9.68 -2.62 1.51
CA ALA A 35 -10.62 -3.61 2.03
C ALA A 35 -11.31 -3.14 3.32
N VAL A 36 -10.60 -2.44 4.19
CA VAL A 36 -11.18 -1.83 5.41
C VAL A 36 -12.17 -0.72 5.04
N PHE A 37 -11.81 0.20 4.13
CA PHE A 37 -12.72 1.25 3.66
C PHE A 37 -13.98 0.67 3.02
N ALA A 38 -13.83 -0.32 2.14
CA ALA A 38 -14.95 -1.00 1.49
C ALA A 38 -15.91 -1.64 2.52
N ALA A 39 -15.37 -2.25 3.58
CA ALA A 39 -16.18 -2.82 4.66
C ALA A 39 -16.88 -1.73 5.50
N MET A 40 -16.21 -0.61 5.76
CA MET A 40 -16.73 0.47 6.59
C MET A 40 -17.83 1.29 5.90
N VAL A 41 -17.80 1.44 4.57
CA VAL A 41 -18.84 2.16 3.81
C VAL A 41 -20.24 1.60 4.07
N GLN A 42 -20.37 0.29 4.29
CA GLN A 42 -21.66 -0.33 4.62
C GLN A 42 -22.17 0.08 6.01
N ALA A 43 -21.27 0.29 6.97
CA ALA A 43 -21.62 0.58 8.36
C ALA A 43 -21.75 2.09 8.64
N LEU A 44 -21.00 2.93 7.94
CA LEU A 44 -20.89 4.38 8.17
C LEU A 44 -20.89 5.17 6.85
N PRO A 45 -21.92 5.03 5.99
CA PRO A 45 -21.93 5.59 4.64
C PRO A 45 -21.76 7.12 4.60
N GLU A 46 -22.30 7.83 5.60
CA GLU A 46 -22.23 9.30 5.69
C GLU A 46 -20.88 9.84 6.21
N LYS A 47 -19.98 8.97 6.67
CA LYS A 47 -18.70 9.38 7.29
C LYS A 47 -17.48 8.85 6.56
N VAL A 48 -17.64 7.83 5.73
CA VAL A 48 -16.54 7.08 5.12
C VAL A 48 -16.62 7.24 3.61
N THR A 49 -15.48 7.51 2.99
CA THR A 49 -15.39 7.54 1.53
C THR A 49 -15.37 6.13 0.95
N ALA A 50 -15.66 6.00 -0.33
CA ALA A 50 -15.30 4.82 -1.10
C ALA A 50 -13.80 4.52 -0.95
N ALA A 51 -13.43 3.30 -1.34
CA ALA A 51 -12.07 2.83 -1.19
C ALA A 51 -11.09 3.69 -2.02
N PRO A 52 -9.98 4.16 -1.43
CA PRO A 52 -8.97 4.94 -2.15
C PRO A 52 -8.19 4.04 -3.12
N ALA A 53 -7.36 4.65 -3.97
CA ALA A 53 -6.49 3.91 -4.87
C ALA A 53 -5.56 2.96 -4.09
N GLY A 54 -5.82 1.65 -4.15
CA GLY A 54 -5.08 0.67 -3.35
C GLY A 54 -3.76 0.18 -3.97
N SER A 55 -3.11 1.00 -4.78
CA SER A 55 -1.75 0.76 -5.28
C SER A 55 -1.05 2.11 -5.47
N SER A 56 0.28 2.10 -5.40
CA SER A 56 1.12 3.27 -5.65
C SER A 56 1.97 3.05 -6.89
N GLY A 57 2.10 4.07 -7.73
CA GLY A 57 3.01 4.01 -8.88
C GLY A 57 4.46 4.02 -8.42
N ASN A 58 5.18 2.91 -8.59
CA ASN A 58 6.58 2.79 -8.22
C ASN A 58 7.44 2.82 -9.49
N PHE A 59 8.09 3.96 -9.75
CA PHE A 59 9.03 4.08 -10.85
C PHE A 59 10.46 4.01 -10.33
N ALA A 60 11.16 2.93 -10.67
CA ALA A 60 12.56 2.75 -10.34
C ALA A 60 13.40 2.81 -11.61
N LEU A 61 14.48 3.59 -11.57
CA LEU A 61 15.47 3.69 -12.63
C LEU A 61 16.85 3.48 -12.02
N GLY A 62 17.61 2.54 -12.54
CA GLY A 62 19.01 2.31 -12.16
C GLY A 62 19.95 2.54 -13.33
N GLY A 63 21.19 2.87 -13.03
CA GLY A 63 22.23 3.01 -14.05
C GLY A 63 23.61 3.25 -13.45
N ASN A 64 24.60 3.37 -14.35
CA ASN A 64 25.95 3.82 -14.03
C ASN A 64 26.13 5.23 -14.59
N ASP A 65 26.73 6.13 -13.82
CA ASP A 65 27.15 7.46 -14.27
C ASP A 65 28.65 7.41 -14.60
N PRO A 66 29.04 7.35 -15.90
CA PRO A 66 30.44 7.24 -16.30
C PRO A 66 31.23 8.52 -16.00
N THR A 67 30.55 9.68 -15.92
CA THR A 67 31.20 10.96 -15.63
C THR A 67 31.54 11.11 -14.15
N ARG A 68 30.73 10.49 -13.27
CA ARG A 68 30.97 10.44 -11.82
C ARG A 68 31.59 9.13 -11.35
N GLY A 69 31.78 8.16 -12.25
CA GLY A 69 32.35 6.84 -11.96
C GLY A 69 31.58 6.04 -10.90
N ARG A 70 30.26 6.20 -10.80
CA ARG A 70 29.44 5.56 -9.75
C ARG A 70 28.08 5.08 -10.25
N ASP A 71 27.56 4.04 -9.61
CA ASP A 71 26.18 3.58 -9.83
C ASP A 71 25.17 4.49 -9.14
N TYR A 72 23.95 4.52 -9.67
CA TYR A 72 22.82 5.23 -9.08
C TYR A 72 21.53 4.42 -9.18
N VAL A 73 20.64 4.69 -8.22
CA VAL A 73 19.25 4.27 -8.25
C VAL A 73 18.40 5.52 -7.99
N MET A 74 17.43 5.75 -8.85
CA MET A 74 16.36 6.72 -8.69
C MET A 74 15.08 5.96 -8.41
N TYR A 75 14.35 6.39 -7.40
CA TYR A 75 13.04 5.88 -7.06
C TYR A 75 12.06 7.02 -6.93
N GLN A 76 11.00 6.99 -7.73
CA GLN A 76 9.90 7.93 -7.67
C GLN A 76 8.62 7.15 -7.32
N ILE A 77 7.96 7.61 -6.26
CA ILE A 77 6.66 7.10 -5.84
C ILE A 77 5.58 8.11 -6.18
N SER A 78 4.51 7.64 -6.82
CA SER A 78 3.29 8.41 -7.07
C SER A 78 2.15 7.80 -6.24
N GLY A 79 1.54 8.63 -5.39
CA GLY A 79 0.34 8.25 -4.66
C GLY A 79 -0.87 8.23 -5.58
N GLY A 80 -1.86 7.40 -5.24
CA GLY A 80 -3.14 7.38 -5.93
C GLY A 80 -4.14 8.39 -5.39
N GLY A 81 -5.35 8.40 -5.95
CA GLY A 81 -6.44 9.31 -5.57
C GLY A 81 -7.27 8.82 -4.37
N TYR A 82 -8.07 9.74 -3.83
CA TYR A 82 -9.09 9.45 -2.83
C TYR A 82 -10.32 8.79 -3.47
N GLY A 83 -11.01 7.95 -2.70
CA GLY A 83 -12.31 7.42 -3.11
C GLY A 83 -13.41 8.47 -2.96
N GLY A 84 -14.48 8.34 -3.75
CA GLY A 84 -15.61 9.26 -3.74
C GLY A 84 -16.30 9.33 -2.36
N ASN A 85 -16.82 10.50 -2.02
CA ASN A 85 -17.71 10.65 -0.86
C ASN A 85 -19.18 10.56 -1.34
N ALA A 86 -20.11 10.32 -0.42
CA ALA A 86 -21.54 10.37 -0.70
C ALA A 86 -22.06 11.82 -0.92
N GLY A 87 -21.35 12.81 -0.38
CA GLY A 87 -21.62 14.24 -0.56
C GLY A 87 -20.91 14.90 -1.75
#